data_AF-A0A4R5D7N9-F1
#
_entry.id   AF-A0A4R5D7N9-F1
#
_cell.length_a   1.000
_cell.length_b   1.000
_cell.length_c   1.000
_cell.angle_alpha   90.00
_cell.angle_beta   90.00
_cell.angle_gamma   90.00
#
_symmetry.space_group_name_H-M   'P 1'
#
loop_
_entity.id
_entity.type
_entity.pdbx_description
1 polymer ?
#
loop_
_entity_poly.entity_id
_entity_poly.type
_entity_poly.pdbx_seq_one_letter_code
_entity_poly.pdbx_strand_id
1 'polypeptide(L)' 'MKTQAEPIDIKEDIMIPIYLSNGSFEANEELIHVIQRTALVLGLSTVNDLRAVTEEAFFEIFTPLMNAHYGLK' A
#
# COMPACT_ATOMS: atom_id res chain seq x y z
N MET A 1 -34.36 8.94 -7.33
CA MET A 1 -33.16 8.58 -6.55
C MET A 1 -32.21 7.80 -7.44
N LYS A 2 -31.10 8.40 -7.86
CA LYS A 2 -29.89 7.70 -8.33
C LYS A 2 -28.72 8.59 -7.97
N THR A 3 -28.14 8.36 -6.78
CA THR A 3 -26.85 8.95 -6.43
C THR A 3 -25.83 8.22 -7.29
N GLN A 4 -25.47 8.82 -8.42
CA GLN A 4 -24.33 8.39 -9.22
C GLN A 4 -23.12 8.54 -8.30
N ALA A 5 -22.47 7.42 -7.95
CA ALA A 5 -21.18 7.48 -7.28
C ALA A 5 -20.26 8.28 -8.21
N GLU A 6 -19.76 9.41 -7.74
CA GLU A 6 -18.73 10.15 -8.46
C GLU A 6 -17.60 9.17 -8.78
N PRO A 7 -17.12 9.09 -10.03
CA PRO A 7 -15.96 8.28 -10.31
C PRO A 7 -14.84 8.77 -9.40
N ILE A 8 -14.25 7.85 -8.64
CA ILE A 8 -13.06 8.14 -7.85
C ILE A 8 -12.01 8.59 -8.86
N ASP A 9 -11.69 9.88 -8.83
CA ASP A 9 -10.62 10.47 -9.63
C ASP A 9 -9.30 10.01 -9.00
N ILE A 10 -8.88 8.79 -9.33
CA ILE A 10 -7.59 8.25 -8.92
C ILE A 10 -6.57 9.07 -9.69
N LYS A 11 -5.88 9.98 -9.00
CA LYS A 11 -4.72 10.66 -9.56
C LYS A 11 -3.65 9.60 -9.80
N GLU A 12 -3.57 9.11 -11.04
CA GLU A 12 -2.56 8.15 -11.50
C GLU A 12 -1.14 8.74 -11.54
N ASP A 13 -0.98 10.03 -11.25
CA ASP A 13 0.20 10.78 -11.70
C ASP A 13 1.48 10.51 -10.89
N ILE A 14 1.39 9.90 -9.70
CA ILE A 14 2.57 9.65 -8.85
C ILE A 14 2.59 8.20 -8.35
N MET A 15 3.40 7.38 -9.03
CA MET A 15 3.77 6.04 -8.61
C MET A 15 5.09 6.08 -7.83
N ILE A 16 5.11 5.45 -6.65
CA ILE A 16 6.25 5.44 -5.73
C ILE A 16 6.85 4.03 -5.70
N PRO A 17 8.15 3.87 -5.99
CA PRO A 17 8.80 2.58 -5.90
C PRO A 17 9.01 2.16 -4.44
N ILE A 18 8.63 0.94 -4.12
CA ILE A 18 8.86 0.27 -2.84
C ILE A 18 9.84 -0.88 -3.07
N TYR A 19 10.92 -0.87 -2.30
CA TYR A 19 12.00 -1.86 -2.40
C TYR A 19 11.92 -2.84 -1.24
N LEU A 20 11.94 -4.12 -1.57
CA LEU A 20 11.89 -5.26 -0.65
C LEU A 20 13.18 -6.09 -0.80
N SER A 21 13.39 -7.07 0.08
CA SER A 21 14.63 -7.85 0.11
C SER A 21 14.79 -8.80 -1.09
N ASN A 22 13.68 -9.21 -1.69
CA ASN A 22 13.63 -10.15 -2.81
C ASN A 22 12.84 -9.61 -4.02
N GLY A 23 12.49 -8.32 -4.02
CA GLY A 23 11.65 -7.74 -5.06
C GLY A 23 11.42 -6.24 -4.90
N SER A 24 10.61 -5.70 -5.78
CA SER A 24 10.18 -4.30 -5.74
C SER A 24 8.88 -4.14 -6.50
N PHE A 25 8.05 -3.21 -6.05
CA PHE A 25 6.79 -2.89 -6.72
C PHE A 25 6.54 -1.38 -6.68
N GLU A 26 5.61 -0.90 -7.48
CA GLU A 26 5.19 0.50 -7.49
C GLU A 26 3.82 0.62 -6.81
N ALA A 27 3.66 1.64 -5.97
CA ALA A 27 2.41 1.94 -5.31
C ALA A 27 1.97 3.37 -5.65
N ASN A 28 0.66 3.56 -5.82
CA ASN A 28 0.11 4.92 -5.96
C ASN A 28 0.35 5.72 -4.66
N GLU A 29 0.57 7.03 -4.78
CA GLU A 29 0.71 7.94 -3.64
C GLU A 29 -0.43 7.81 -2.61
N GLU A 30 -1.65 7.51 -3.04
CA GLU A 30 -2.79 7.30 -2.13
C GLU A 30 -2.55 6.16 -1.12
N LEU A 31 -1.72 5.18 -1.49
CA LEU A 31 -1.36 4.04 -0.67
C LEU A 31 -0.21 4.31 0.31
N ILE A 32 0.39 5.52 0.33
CA ILE A 32 1.47 5.86 1.29
C ILE A 32 1.06 5.51 2.72
N HIS A 33 -0.15 5.88 3.13
CA HIS A 33 -0.62 5.62 4.49
C HIS A 33 -0.76 4.11 4.78
N VAL A 34 -1.14 3.33 3.78
CA VAL A 34 -1.23 1.87 3.88
C VAL A 34 0.18 1.28 4.03
N ILE A 35 1.15 1.74 3.22
CA ILE A 35 2.55 1.30 3.24
C ILE A 35 3.21 1.63 4.58
N GLN A 36 3.00 2.84 5.10
CA GLN A 36 3.49 3.26 6.42
C GLN A 36 2.91 2.35 7.52
N ARG A 37 1.62 2.04 7.44
CA ARG A 37 0.97 1.15 8.40
C ARG A 37 1.50 -0.28 8.31
N THR A 38 1.73 -0.80 7.11
CA THR A 38 2.37 -2.11 6.92
C THR A 38 3.74 -2.15 7.58
N ALA A 39 4.58 -1.14 7.39
CA ALA A 39 5.89 -1.05 8.02
C ALA A 39 5.78 -1.06 9.56
N LEU A 40 4.84 -0.29 10.12
CA LEU A 40 4.59 -0.27 11.57
C LEU A 40 4.14 -1.62 12.12
N VAL A 41 3.25 -2.34 11.42
CA VAL A 41 2.78 -3.68 11.85
C VAL A 41 3.93 -4.70 11.80
N LEU A 42 4.84 -4.56 10.85
CA LEU A 42 6.07 -5.36 10.75
C LEU A 42 7.12 -4.98 11.81
N GLY A 43 6.85 -4.01 12.68
CA GLY A 43 7.78 -3.56 13.72
C GLY A 43 8.93 -2.72 13.20
N LEU A 44 8.79 -2.14 11.99
CA LEU A 44 9.80 -1.31 11.37
C LEU A 44 9.70 0.14 11.83
N SER A 45 10.84 0.84 11.86
CA SER A 45 10.89 2.25 12.26
C SER A 45 10.52 3.17 11.09
N THR A 46 10.85 2.77 9.87
CA THR A 46 10.60 3.56 8.66
C THR A 46 10.21 2.68 7.47
N VAL A 47 9.63 3.30 6.44
CA VAL A 47 9.36 2.64 5.15
C VAL A 47 10.65 2.17 4.46
N ASN A 48 11.79 2.82 4.71
CA ASN A 48 13.07 2.39 4.13
C ASN A 48 13.54 1.02 4.64
N ASP A 49 13.11 0.64 5.85
CA ASP A 49 13.46 -0.65 6.46
C ASP A 49 12.75 -1.83 5.77
N LEU A 50 11.73 -1.56 4.93
CA LEU A 50 11.06 -2.58 4.10
C LEU A 50 12.04 -3.33 3.19
N ARG A 51 13.22 -2.77 2.90
CA ARG A 51 14.30 -3.42 2.15
C ARG A 51 14.81 -4.72 2.80
N ALA A 52 14.56 -4.92 4.09
CA ALA A 52 14.88 -6.16 4.80
C ALA A 52 13.74 -7.19 4.77
N VAL A 53 12.56 -6.83 4.26
CA VAL A 53 11.33 -7.64 4.29
C VAL A 53 11.10 -8.31 2.94
N THR A 54 10.67 -9.57 2.94
CA THR A 54 10.31 -10.29 1.71
C THR A 54 8.94 -9.86 1.20
N GLU A 55 8.70 -10.05 -0.11
CA GLU A 55 7.38 -9.84 -0.72
C GLU A 55 6.27 -10.61 0.00
N GLU A 56 6.49 -11.87 0.36
CA GLU A 56 5.49 -12.69 1.05
C GLU A 56 5.06 -12.07 2.39
N ALA A 57 6.02 -11.72 3.26
CA ALA A 57 5.74 -11.11 4.55
C ALA A 57 5.11 -9.70 4.41
N PHE A 58 5.52 -8.96 3.38
CA PHE A 58 4.94 -7.65 3.09
C PHE A 58 3.48 -7.77 2.65
N PHE A 59 3.19 -8.59 1.63
CA PHE A 59 1.86 -8.70 1.03
C PHE A 59 0.85 -9.40 1.93
N GLU A 60 1.28 -10.26 2.85
CA GLU A 60 0.42 -10.85 3.88
C GLU A 60 -0.25 -9.76 4.74
N ILE A 61 0.45 -8.66 5.01
CA ILE A 61 -0.05 -7.54 5.83
C ILE A 61 -0.62 -6.42 4.96
N PHE A 62 0.05 -6.09 3.86
CA PHE A 62 -0.34 -5.00 2.97
C PHE A 62 -1.70 -5.26 2.30
N THR A 63 -1.95 -6.49 1.81
CA THR A 63 -3.15 -6.78 1.03
C THR A 63 -4.45 -6.57 1.82
N PRO A 64 -4.59 -7.09 3.07
CA PRO A 64 -5.76 -6.78 3.88
C PRO A 64 -5.93 -5.29 4.20
N LEU A 65 -4.83 -4.56 4.45
CA LEU A 65 -4.88 -3.13 4.75
C LEU A 65 -5.28 -2.30 3.53
N MET A 66 -4.77 -2.66 2.35
CA MET A 66 -5.15 -2.06 1.07
C MET A 66 -6.63 -2.33 0.76
N ASN A 67 -7.11 -3.57 0.94
CA ASN A 67 -8.51 -3.90 0.75
C ASN A 67 -9.41 -3.08 1.68
N ALA A 68 -9.04 -2.97 2.96
CA ALA A 68 -9.76 -2.14 3.92
C ALA A 68 -9.76 -0.65 3.54
N HIS A 69 -8.65 -0.14 2.98
CA HIS A 69 -8.55 1.24 2.49
C HIS A 69 -9.54 1.53 1.35
N TYR A 70 -9.67 0.61 0.40
CA TYR A 70 -10.62 0.75 -0.71
C TYR A 70 -12.05 0.26 -0.40
N GLY A 71 -12.31 -0.21 0.82
CA GLY A 71 -13.62 -0.78 1.19
C GLY A 71 -13.95 -2.11 0.47
N LEU A 72 -12.93 -2.82 0.00
CA LEU A 72 -13.06 -4.13 -0.65
C LEU A 72 -13.18 -5.22 0.43
N LYS A 73 -14.13 -6.15 0.23
CA LYS A 73 -14.37 -7.30 1.12
C LYS A 73 -13.69 -8.55 0.60
#